data_AF-X1IH70-F1
#
_entry.id   AF-X1IH70-F1
#
_cell.length_a   1.000
_cell.length_b   1.000
_cell.length_c   1.000
_cell.angle_alpha   90.00
_cell.angle_beta   90.00
_cell.angle_gamma   90.00
#
_symmetry.space_group_name_H-M   'P 1'
#
loop_
_entity.id
_entity.type
_entity.pdbx_description
1 polymer ?
#
loop_
_entity_poly.entity_id
_entity_poly.type
_entity_poly.pdbx_seq_one_letter_code
_entity_poly.pdbx_strand_id
1 'polypeptide(L)' 'MKTGERAIKLKTRVFELCNGRYRNLVELAQMMGISQDLIYCVRRGDRNINGKFIIGAMKAFPGYKLDDL' A
#
# COMPACT_ATOMS: atom_id res chain seq x y z
N MET A 1 -34.29 9.13 3.95
CA MET A 1 -32.84 9.06 4.23
C MET A 1 -32.14 8.67 2.93
N LYS A 2 -31.11 9.42 2.52
CA LYS A 2 -30.39 9.19 1.27
C LYS A 2 -29.67 7.83 1.33
N THR A 3 -29.79 7.05 0.26
CA THR A 3 -29.07 5.80 0.03
C THR A 3 -27.59 6.00 0.31
N GLY A 4 -27.07 5.36 1.35
CA GLY A 4 -25.66 5.47 1.73
C GLY A 4 -24.80 4.76 0.69
N GLU A 5 -24.21 5.52 -0.24
CA GLU A 5 -23.09 5.03 -1.04
C GLU A 5 -21.99 4.54 -0.08
N ARG A 6 -21.73 3.23 -0.05
CA ARG A 6 -20.52 2.73 0.61
C ARG A 6 -19.35 3.25 -0.22
N ALA A 7 -18.56 4.14 0.37
CA ALA A 7 -17.29 4.55 -0.22
C ALA A 7 -16.44 3.31 -0.49
N ILE A 8 -16.10 3.07 -1.76
CA ILE A 8 -15.20 1.99 -2.16
C ILE A 8 -13.81 2.33 -1.61
N LYS A 9 -13.31 1.50 -0.69
CA LYS A 9 -11.93 1.58 -0.22
C LYS A 9 -11.04 0.75 -1.14
N LEU A 10 -9.99 1.36 -1.67
CA LEU A 10 -8.92 0.63 -2.35
C LEU A 10 -8.30 -0.38 -1.38
N LYS A 11 -7.98 -1.56 -1.91
CA LYS A 11 -7.22 -2.61 -1.22
C LYS A 11 -5.88 -2.76 -1.92
N THR A 12 -4.92 -3.42 -1.25
CA THR A 12 -3.58 -3.65 -1.78
C THR A 12 -3.07 -5.02 -1.34
N ARG A 13 -2.37 -5.68 -2.25
CA ARG A 13 -1.64 -6.93 -2.07
C ARG A 13 -0.16 -6.70 -1.75
N VAL A 14 0.32 -5.46 -1.75
CA VAL A 14 1.70 -5.08 -1.38
C VAL A 14 2.19 -5.79 -0.10
N PHE A 15 1.33 -5.92 0.90
CA PHE A 15 1.71 -6.60 2.15
C PHE A 15 1.81 -8.12 2.04
N GLU A 16 1.05 -8.73 1.13
CA GLU A 16 1.15 -10.17 0.80
C GLU A 16 2.45 -10.42 0.03
N LEU A 17 2.74 -9.55 -0.96
CA LEU A 17 3.93 -9.60 -1.81
C LEU A 17 5.23 -9.23 -1.09
N CYS A 18 5.13 -8.58 0.08
CA CYS A 18 6.28 -8.22 0.91
C CYS A 18 7.03 -9.46 1.42
N ASN A 19 6.31 -10.54 1.73
CA ASN A 19 6.89 -11.75 2.29
C ASN A 19 7.86 -12.41 1.30
N GLY A 20 9.13 -12.51 1.67
CA GLY A 20 10.19 -13.12 0.84
C GLY A 20 10.90 -12.14 -0.10
N ARG A 21 10.36 -10.94 -0.33
CA ARG A 21 11.04 -9.87 -1.09
C ARG A 21 11.75 -8.86 -0.20
N TYR A 22 11.16 -8.56 0.96
CA TYR A 22 11.72 -7.65 1.95
C TYR A 22 11.75 -8.31 3.32
N ARG A 23 12.73 -7.93 4.14
CA ARG A 23 12.94 -8.40 5.51
C ARG A 23 11.80 -7.99 6.43
N ASN A 24 11.23 -6.80 6.23
CA ASN A 24 10.14 -6.25 7.04
C ASN A 24 9.51 -5.01 6.39
N LEU A 25 8.50 -4.44 7.05
CA LEU A 25 7.79 -3.25 6.59
C LEU A 25 8.64 -1.97 6.59
N VAL A 26 9.69 -1.90 7.41
CA VAL A 26 10.60 -0.76 7.43
C VAL A 26 11.42 -0.71 6.14
N GLU A 27 11.98 -1.85 5.74
CA GLU A 27 12.70 -1.97 4.46
C GLU A 27 11.76 -1.73 3.28
N LEU A 28 10.53 -2.27 3.32
CA LEU A 28 9.53 -1.99 2.29
C LEU A 28 9.20 -0.49 2.19
N ALA A 29 9.00 0.21 3.32
CA ALA A 29 8.75 1.66 3.32
C ALA A 29 9.91 2.45 2.70
N GLN A 30 11.15 2.04 3.00
CA GLN A 30 12.34 2.63 2.40
C GLN A 30 12.36 2.45 0.88
N MET A 31 12.08 1.24 0.39
CA MET A 31 12.04 0.93 -1.05
C MET A 31 10.89 1.64 -1.77
N MET A 32 9.75 1.81 -1.10
CA MET A 32 8.62 2.59 -1.59
C MET A 32 8.88 4.11 -1.54
N GLY A 33 9.91 4.57 -0.83
CA GLY A 33 10.18 6.00 -0.63
C GLY A 33 9.09 6.71 0.17
N ILE A 34 8.49 6.02 1.15
CA ILE A 34 7.46 6.57 2.05
C ILE A 34 7.89 6.47 3.52
N SER A 35 7.20 7.20 4.40
CA SER A 35 7.47 7.08 5.84
C SER A 35 6.98 5.75 6.39
N GLN A 36 7.66 5.27 7.44
CA GLN A 36 7.23 4.07 8.18
C GLN A 36 5.81 4.25 8.74
N ASP A 37 5.49 5.45 9.25
CA ASP A 37 4.14 5.73 9.74
C ASP A 37 3.06 5.52 8.68
N LEU A 38 3.32 5.92 7.43
CA LEU A 38 2.35 5.73 6.35
C LEU A 38 2.10 4.25 6.09
N ILE A 39 3.16 3.43 6.04
CA ILE A 39 3.01 1.99 5.76
C ILE A 39 2.23 1.28 6.86
N TYR A 40 2.49 1.62 8.13
CA TYR A 40 1.79 1.03 9.26
C TYR A 40 0.33 1.50 9.36
N CYS A 41 0.06 2.80 9.10
CA CYS A 41 -1.30 3.31 9.08
C CYS A 41 -2.15 2.66 7.98
N VAL A 42 -1.59 2.47 6.78
CA VAL A 42 -2.29 1.78 5.68
C VAL A 42 -2.52 0.31 6.04
N ARG A 43 -1.53 -0.36 6.66
CA ARG A 43 -1.68 -1.77 7.05
C ARG A 43 -2.77 -1.99 8.11
N ARG A 44 -2.90 -1.07 9.07
CA ARG A 44 -3.95 -1.13 10.11
C ARG A 44 -5.31 -0.66 9.61
N GLY A 45 -5.35 0.05 8.48
CA GLY A 45 -6.58 0.65 7.95
C GLY A 45 -6.90 2.03 8.52
N ASP A 46 -5.98 2.65 9.27
CA ASP A 46 -6.10 3.99 9.85
C ASP A 46 -6.08 5.09 8.78
N ARG A 47 -5.42 4.81 7.64
CA ARG A 47 -5.37 5.70 6.48
C ARG A 47 -5.67 4.94 5.20
N ASN A 48 -6.44 5.57 4.30
CA ASN A 48 -6.67 5.03 2.96
C ASN A 48 -5.38 5.09 2.13
N ILE A 49 -5.30 4.21 1.13
CA ILE A 49 -4.25 4.24 0.11
C ILE A 49 -4.34 5.55 -0.67
N ASN A 50 -3.20 6.23 -0.83
CA ASN A 50 -3.09 7.48 -1.57
C ASN A 50 -2.08 7.35 -2.72
N GLY A 51 -1.98 8.39 -3.55
CA GLY A 51 -1.06 8.40 -4.70
C GLY A 51 0.41 8.16 -4.31
N LYS A 52 0.87 8.66 -3.16
CA LYS A 52 2.25 8.40 -2.70
C LYS A 52 2.49 6.93 -2.40
N PHE A 53 1.52 6.26 -1.77
CA PHE A 53 1.58 4.82 -1.53
C PHE A 53 1.60 4.04 -2.86
N ILE A 54 0.74 4.42 -3.81
CA ILE A 54 0.66 3.77 -5.14
C ILE A 54 1.98 3.91 -5.91
N ILE A 55 2.50 5.13 -6.02
CA ILE A 55 3.77 5.40 -6.71
C ILE A 55 4.91 4.64 -6.02
N GLY A 56 4.92 4.62 -4.68
CA GLY A 56 5.93 3.88 -3.92
C GLY A 56 5.85 2.38 -4.15
N ALA A 57 4.64 1.81 -4.19
CA ALA A 57 4.44 0.39 -4.49
C ALA A 57 4.99 0.04 -5.87
N MET A 58 4.67 0.82 -6.90
CA MET A 58 5.19 0.59 -8.25
C MET A 58 6.73 0.66 -8.32
N LYS A 59 7.37 1.51 -7.51
CA LYS A 59 8.85 1.57 -7.42
C LYS A 59 9.45 0.36 -6.70
N ALA A 60 8.83 -0.08 -5.61
CA ALA A 60 9.30 -1.23 -4.84
C ALA A 60 9.08 -2.54 -5.62
N PHE A 61 8.02 -2.65 -6.41
CA PHE A 61 7.69 -3.87 -7.14
C PHE A 61 7.88 -3.69 -8.66
N PRO A 62 9.12 -3.53 -9.16
CA PRO A 62 9.34 -3.46 -10.59
C PRO A 62 8.91 -4.78 -11.24
N GLY A 63 8.24 -4.67 -12.39
CA GLY A 63 7.68 -5.81 -13.13
C GLY A 63 6.25 -6.20 -12.75
N TYR A 64 5.66 -5.59 -11.70
CA TYR A 64 4.25 -5.73 -11.38
C TYR A 64 3.45 -4.61 -12.04
N LYS A 65 2.26 -4.92 -12.53
CA LYS A 65 1.30 -3.89 -12.95
C LYS A 65 0.56 -3.34 -11.74
N LEU A 66 -0.05 -2.17 -11.88
CA LEU A 66 -0.77 -1.52 -10.78
C LEU A 66 -1.92 -2.39 -10.24
N ASP A 67 -2.61 -3.11 -11.10
CA ASP A 67 -3.70 -4.02 -10.75
C ASP A 67 -3.23 -5.30 -10.04
N ASP A 68 -1.94 -5.63 -10.12
CA ASP A 68 -1.34 -6.73 -9.36
C ASP A 68 -0.97 -6.34 -7.92
N LEU A 69 -0.90 -5.03 -7.61
CA LEU A 69 -0.42 -4.44 -6.34
C LEU A 69 -1.54 -4.06 -5.37
#